data_AF-A0AAU7XHE3-F1
#
_entry.id   AF-A0AAU7XHE3-F1
#
_cell.length_a   1.000
_cell.length_b   1.000
_cell.length_c   1.000
_cell.angle_alpha   90.00
_cell.angle_beta   90.00
_cell.angle_gamma   90.00
#
_symmetry.space_group_name_H-M   'P 1'
#
loop_
_entity.id
_entity.type
_entity.pdbx_description
1 polymer ?
#
loop_
_entity_poly.entity_id
_entity_poly.type
_entity_poly.pdbx_seq_one_letter_code
_entity_poly.pdbx_strand_id
1 'polypeptide(L)' 'MNAMKHVFDEILGMFVDDGSLAIAILILVGFSALLAETIGFPLMAGVVLFAGCLVILIENVVRATRRG' A
#
# COMPACT_ATOMS: atom_id res chain seq x y z
N MET A 1 15.26 21.64 14.02
CA MET A 1 14.10 20.76 13.74
C MET A 1 14.10 20.52 12.24
N ASN A 2 14.51 19.34 11.80
CA ASN A 2 14.79 19.09 10.40
C ASN A 2 13.47 19.01 9.63
N ALA A 3 13.23 19.93 8.71
CA ALA A 3 12.07 19.95 7.81
C ALA A 3 11.80 18.58 7.16
N MET A 4 12.86 17.82 6.90
CA MET A 4 12.81 16.42 6.44
C MET A 4 11.91 15.53 7.31
N LYS A 5 12.04 15.60 8.65
CA LYS A 5 11.25 14.76 9.57
C LYS A 5 9.77 15.13 9.50
N HIS A 6 9.47 16.42 9.42
CA HIS A 6 8.10 16.90 9.31
C HIS A 6 7.41 16.40 8.03
N VAL A 7 8.10 16.45 6.89
CA VAL A 7 7.55 15.95 5.62
C VAL A 7 7.28 14.44 5.69
N PHE A 8 8.17 13.66 6.31
CA PHE A 8 7.94 12.24 6.52
C PHE A 8 6.75 11.97 7.45
N ASP A 9 6.63 12.71 8.55
CA ASP A 9 5.52 12.56 9.49
C ASP A 9 4.18 12.98 8.87
N GLU A 10 4.16 13.98 7.98
CA GLU A 10 2.94 14.40 7.26
C GLU A 10 2.51 13.33 6.24
N ILE A 11 3.45 12.72 5.53
CA ILE A 11 3.19 11.67 4.54
C ILE A 11 2.72 10.39 5.25
N LEU A 12 3.41 9.99 6.31
CA LEU A 12 3.00 8.86 7.15
C LEU A 12 1.67 9.14 7.83
N GLY A 13 1.47 10.38 8.29
CA GLY A 13 0.22 10.88 8.86
C GLY A 13 -0.95 10.71 7.89
N MET A 14 -0.82 11.14 6.63
CA MET A 14 -1.86 10.93 5.60
C MET A 14 -2.17 9.44 5.36
N PHE A 15 -1.14 8.59 5.28
CA PHE A 15 -1.36 7.14 5.09
C PHE A 15 -2.03 6.46 6.28
N VAL A 16 -1.74 6.93 7.50
CA VAL A 16 -2.30 6.41 8.76
C VAL A 16 -3.69 6.96 9.02
N ASP A 17 -3.94 8.23 8.71
CA ASP A 17 -5.26 8.89 8.83
C ASP A 17 -6.26 8.25 7.86
N ASP A 18 -5.77 7.75 6.71
CA ASP A 18 -6.55 6.92 5.79
C ASP A 18 -6.62 5.43 6.15
N GLY A 19 -6.04 4.99 7.29
CA GLY A 19 -6.08 3.68 7.98
C GLY A 19 -6.39 2.41 7.17
N SER A 20 -7.54 2.38 6.51
CA SER A 20 -7.92 1.44 5.43
C SER A 20 -6.82 1.19 4.41
N LEU A 21 -6.03 2.20 4.02
CA LEU A 21 -5.01 2.07 2.98
C LEU A 21 -3.77 1.30 3.44
N ALA A 22 -3.26 1.63 4.62
CA ALA A 22 -2.14 0.90 5.23
C ALA A 22 -2.50 -0.57 5.48
N ILE A 23 -3.72 -0.82 5.97
CA ILE A 23 -4.23 -2.18 6.18
C ILE A 23 -4.33 -2.95 4.86
N ALA A 24 -4.84 -2.32 3.78
CA ALA A 24 -4.93 -2.95 2.47
C ALA A 24 -3.55 -3.37 1.93
N ILE A 25 -2.52 -2.52 2.08
CA ILE A 25 -1.15 -2.84 1.68
C ILE A 25 -0.61 -4.02 2.49
N LEU A 26 -0.77 -4.01 3.82
CA LEU A 26 -0.30 -5.09 4.67
C LEU A 26 -0.94 -6.44 4.32
N ILE A 27 -2.25 -6.45 4.05
CA ILE A 27 -2.98 -7.64 3.62
C ILE A 27 -2.45 -8.13 2.27
N LEU A 28 -2.26 -7.23 1.29
CA LEU A 28 -1.76 -7.58 -0.03
C LEU A 28 -0.34 -8.17 0.03
N VAL A 29 0.54 -7.55 0.82
CA VAL A 29 1.93 -8.02 1.00
C VAL A 29 1.94 -9.39 1.67
N GLY A 30 1.19 -9.56 2.76
CA GLY A 30 1.08 -10.84 3.46
C GLY A 30 0.52 -11.95 2.56
N PHE A 31 -0.50 -11.64 1.77
CA PHE A 31 -1.08 -12.58 0.82
C PHE A 31 -0.08 -12.95 -0.29
N SER A 32 0.63 -11.97 -0.83
CA SER A 32 1.64 -12.20 -1.88
C SER A 32 2.83 -13.02 -1.34
N ALA A 33 3.26 -12.78 -0.11
CA ALA A 33 4.29 -13.58 0.55
C ALA A 33 3.83 -15.03 0.75
N LEU A 34 2.58 -15.23 1.20
CA LEU A 34 2.00 -16.56 1.33
C LEU A 34 1.96 -17.28 -0.02
N LEU A 35 1.54 -16.61 -1.10
CA LEU A 35 1.55 -17.17 -2.46
C LEU A 35 2.95 -17.58 -2.91
N ALA A 36 3.96 -16.75 -2.64
CA ALA A 36 5.34 -17.01 -3.01
C ALA A 36 5.91 -18.24 -2.30
N GLU A 37 5.70 -18.32 -0.97
CA GLU A 37 6.28 -19.37 -0.12
C GLU A 37 5.52 -20.69 -0.20
N THR A 38 4.20 -20.68 -0.40
CA THR A 38 3.38 -21.92 -0.32
C THR A 38 3.11 -22.57 -1.67
N ILE A 39 2.90 -21.78 -2.73
CA ILE A 39 2.46 -22.31 -4.02
C ILE A 39 3.64 -22.44 -5.01
N GLY A 40 4.81 -21.87 -4.69
CA GLY A 40 6.00 -21.99 -5.54
C GLY A 40 5.89 -21.24 -6.88
N PHE A 41 5.03 -20.23 -6.95
CA PHE A 41 4.87 -19.35 -8.12
C PHE A 41 5.36 -17.93 -7.81
N PRO A 42 6.68 -17.70 -7.68
CA PRO A 42 7.23 -16.40 -7.27
C PRO A 42 6.88 -15.29 -8.28
N LEU A 43 6.78 -15.62 -9.59
CA LEU A 43 6.38 -14.67 -10.61
C LEU A 43 4.92 -14.22 -10.44
N MET A 44 4.02 -15.16 -10.12
CA MET A 44 2.61 -14.85 -9.92
C MET A 44 2.41 -14.01 -8.66
N ALA A 45 3.12 -14.32 -7.57
CA ALA A 45 3.14 -13.52 -6.36
C ALA A 45 3.64 -12.09 -6.63
N GLY A 46 4.71 -11.93 -7.42
CA GLY A 46 5.20 -10.63 -7.84
C GLY A 46 4.19 -9.83 -8.68
N VAL A 47 3.49 -10.49 -9.61
CA VAL A 47 2.42 -9.86 -10.41
C VAL A 47 1.25 -9.42 -9.52
N VAL A 48 0.82 -10.26 -8.59
CA VAL A 48 -0.26 -9.94 -7.64
C VAL A 48 0.14 -8.75 -6.77
N LEU A 49 1.36 -8.74 -6.24
CA LEU A 49 1.88 -7.65 -5.43
C LEU A 49 1.91 -6.33 -6.24
N PHE A 50 2.48 -6.37 -7.45
CA PHE A 50 2.62 -5.19 -8.30
C PHE A 50 1.26 -4.63 -8.72
N ALA A 51 0.37 -5.49 -9.25
CA ALA A 51 -0.95 -5.08 -9.68
C ALA A 51 -1.81 -4.59 -8.51
N GLY A 52 -1.76 -5.28 -7.37
CA GLY A 52 -2.48 -4.87 -6.17
C GLY A 52 -2.00 -3.51 -5.64
N CYS A 53 -0.69 -3.25 -5.63
CA CYS A 53 -0.15 -1.95 -5.23
C CYS A 53 -0.65 -0.82 -6.14
N LEU A 54 -0.72 -1.05 -7.46
CA LEU A 54 -1.29 -0.07 -8.40
C LEU A 54 -2.77 0.20 -8.12
N VAL A 55 -3.57 -0.85 -7.89
CA VAL A 55 -5.00 -0.70 -7.57
C VAL A 55 -5.18 0.11 -6.29
N ILE A 56 -4.43 -0.21 -5.23
CA ILE A 56 -4.48 0.50 -3.95
C ILE A 56 -4.09 1.97 -4.12
N LEU A 57 -3.05 2.26 -4.90
CA LEU A 57 -2.62 3.64 -5.20
C LEU A 57 -3.70 4.41 -5.96
N ILE A 58 -4.29 3.81 -7.00
CA ILE A 58 -5.36 4.46 -7.77
C ILE A 58 -6.57 4.72 -6.87
N GLU A 59 -6.96 3.75 -6.04
CA GLU A 59 -8.05 3.90 -5.09
C GLU A 59 -7.78 5.02 -4.09
N ASN A 60 -6.53 5.14 -3.60
CA ASN A 60 -6.12 6.25 -2.73
C ASN A 60 -6.35 7.60 -3.41
N VAL A 61 -5.82 7.76 -4.62
CA VAL A 61 -5.94 9.02 -5.37
C VAL A 61 -7.42 9.34 -5.66
N VAL A 62 -8.22 8.35 -6.06
CA VAL A 62 -9.65 8.54 -6.34
C VAL A 62 -10.46 8.86 -5.08
N ARG A 63 -10.13 8.27 -3.93
CA ARG A 63 -10.76 8.60 -2.65
C ARG A 63 -10.40 10.01 -2.20
N ALA A 64 -9.13 10.40 -2.33
CA ALA A 64 -8.65 11.73 -2.01
C ALA A 64 -9.36 12.81 -2.86
N THR A 65 -9.53 12.58 -4.17
CA THR A 65 -10.23 13.52 -5.06
C THR A 65 -11.75 13.57 -4.84
N ARG A 66 -12.36 12.53 -4.25
CA ARG A 66 -13.79 12.51 -3.90
C ARG A 66 -14.12 13.17 -2.56
N ARG A 67 -13.13 13.27 -1.67
CA ARG A 67 -13.29 13.85 -0.32
C ARG A 67 -12.88 15.33 -0.26
N GLY A 68 -12.11 15.81 -1.23
CA GLY A 68 -11.78 17.23 -1.43
C GLY A 68 -12.79 17.93 -2.34
#